data_AF-A0A9E4KGX7-F1
#
_entry.id   AF-A0A9E4KGX7-F1
#
_cell.length_a   1.000
_cell.length_b   1.000
_cell.length_c   1.000
_cell.angle_alpha   90.00
_cell.angle_beta   90.00
_cell.angle_gamma   90.00
#
_symmetry.space_group_name_H-M   'P 1'
#
loop_
_entity.id
_entity.type
_entity.pdbx_description
1 polymer ?
#
loop_
_entity_poly.entity_id
_entity_poly.type
_entity_poly.pdbx_seq_one_letter_code
_entity_poly.pdbx_strand_id
1 'polypeptide(L)'
;AGNTRRIADDPEAFKISNVEEACVMPDQRPSSCKKPNRYLFWDGIHPTAKAHRIIGKMVFKNYHSFMRDSEVLCHPGRKNRDAACRSVLWL
;
A
#
# COMPACT_ATOMS: atom_id res chain seq x y z
N ALA A 1 -4.49 -8.09 14.11
CA ALA A 1 -3.22 -7.35 14.02
C ALA A 1 -3.09 -6.75 12.62
N GLY A 2 -2.72 -5.47 12.50
CA GLY A 2 -2.76 -4.72 11.23
C GLY A 2 -1.79 -5.28 10.17
N ASN A 3 -2.26 -5.35 8.92
CA ASN A 3 -1.56 -5.90 7.75
C ASN A 3 -0.24 -5.19 7.34
N THR A 4 0.24 -4.19 8.08
CA THR A 4 1.41 -3.38 7.74
C THR A 4 2.75 -4.06 8.02
N ARG A 5 2.81 -5.09 8.90
CA ARG A 5 4.03 -5.83 9.21
C ARG A 5 4.60 -6.63 8.01
N ARG A 6 3.77 -6.96 7.02
CA ARG A 6 4.16 -7.79 5.85
C ARG A 6 5.40 -7.29 5.10
N ILE A 7 5.64 -5.98 5.09
CA ILE A 7 6.81 -5.42 4.38
C ILE A 7 8.12 -5.79 5.09
N ALA A 8 8.11 -5.86 6.43
CA ALA A 8 9.27 -6.26 7.21
C ALA A 8 9.44 -7.79 7.19
N ASP A 9 8.34 -8.55 7.18
CA ASP A 9 8.38 -10.02 7.24
C ASP A 9 8.71 -10.67 5.88
N ASP A 10 8.35 -10.03 4.76
CA ASP A 10 8.63 -10.50 3.38
C ASP A 10 9.04 -9.33 2.47
N PRO A 11 10.23 -8.72 2.70
CA PRO A 11 10.64 -7.50 2.02
C PRO A 11 10.89 -7.70 0.52
N GLU A 12 11.34 -8.90 0.12
CA GLU A 12 11.64 -9.21 -1.28
C GLU A 12 10.38 -9.24 -2.16
N ALA A 13 9.23 -9.67 -1.64
CA ALA A 13 7.95 -9.53 -2.34
C ALA A 13 7.62 -8.07 -2.73
N PHE A 14 8.19 -7.10 -2.01
CA PHE A 14 8.02 -5.67 -2.26
C PHE A 14 9.22 -5.02 -2.97
N LYS A 15 10.26 -5.81 -3.27
CA LYS A 15 11.56 -5.39 -3.82
C LYS A 15 12.34 -4.46 -2.88
N ILE A 16 12.10 -4.59 -1.57
CA ILE A 16 12.87 -3.97 -0.49
C ILE A 16 13.89 -5.00 -0.02
N SER A 17 15.11 -4.56 0.27
CA SER A 17 16.21 -5.44 0.71
C SER A 17 16.82 -5.01 2.04
N ASN A 18 16.44 -3.85 2.58
CA ASN A 18 16.86 -3.38 3.90
C ASN A 18 15.64 -2.86 4.67
N VAL A 19 15.37 -3.48 5.83
CA VAL A 19 14.23 -3.17 6.69
C VAL A 19 14.63 -2.68 8.07
N GLU A 20 15.92 -2.63 8.38
CA GLU A 20 16.45 -2.34 9.71
C GLU A 20 17.13 -0.96 9.75
N GLU A 21 17.91 -0.64 8.71
CA GLU A 21 18.77 0.53 8.70
C GLU A 21 18.13 1.74 8.02
N ALA A 22 18.57 2.93 8.41
CA ALA A 22 18.24 4.17 7.72
C ALA A 22 18.95 4.25 6.36
N CYS A 23 18.23 4.73 5.35
CA CYS A 23 18.76 5.00 4.01
C CYS A 23 19.68 6.23 3.99
N VAL A 24 19.31 7.29 4.73
CA VAL A 24 20.13 8.50 4.91
C VAL A 24 20.89 8.39 6.22
N MET A 25 22.21 8.58 6.16
CA MET A 25 23.11 8.55 7.32
C MET A 25 23.88 9.87 7.38
N PRO A 26 23.36 10.91 8.05
CA PRO A 26 23.97 12.25 8.05
C PRO A 26 25.42 12.26 8.56
N ASP A 27 25.70 11.41 9.54
CA ASP A 27 26.99 11.34 10.22
C ASP A 27 28.00 10.39 9.54
N GLN A 28 27.61 9.76 8.42
CA GLN A 28 28.44 8.80 7.67
C GLN A 28 28.58 9.22 6.21
N ARG A 29 29.75 8.95 5.59
CA ARG A 29 29.94 9.17 4.15
C ARG A 29 29.77 7.86 3.35
N PRO A 30 29.02 7.86 2.23
CA PRO A 30 28.25 8.98 1.68
C PRO A 30 26.97 9.21 2.47
N SER A 31 26.69 10.47 2.82
CA SER A 31 25.48 10.82 3.59
C SER A 31 24.21 10.71 2.76
N SER A 32 24.34 10.66 1.43
CA SER A 32 23.22 10.52 0.50
C SER A 32 22.90 9.05 0.21
N CYS A 33 21.60 8.75 0.23
CA CYS A 33 21.10 7.42 -0.09
C CYS A 33 21.08 7.17 -1.60
N LYS A 34 21.84 6.18 -2.07
CA LYS A 34 21.93 5.85 -3.51
C LYS A 34 20.72 5.08 -4.04
N LYS A 35 20.06 4.27 -3.21
CA LYS A 35 18.97 3.36 -3.61
C LYS A 35 17.77 3.41 -2.66
N PRO A 36 17.10 4.57 -2.51
CA PRO A 36 16.01 4.74 -1.54
C PRO A 36 14.81 3.83 -1.79
N ASN A 37 14.65 3.30 -3.00
CA ASN A 37 13.59 2.34 -3.34
C ASN A 37 13.85 0.90 -2.85
N ARG A 38 15.00 0.64 -2.20
CA ARG A 38 15.37 -0.65 -1.62
C ARG A 38 15.29 -0.68 -0.08
N TYR A 39 15.00 0.46 0.54
CA TYR A 39 14.95 0.61 2.00
C TYR A 39 13.51 0.79 2.48
N LEU A 40 13.21 0.24 3.66
CA LEU A 40 11.98 0.51 4.39
C LEU A 40 12.02 1.91 4.99
N PHE A 41 13.10 2.27 5.69
CA PHE A 41 13.24 3.53 6.42
C PHE A 41 14.11 4.55 5.68
N TRP A 42 13.68 5.81 5.70
CA TRP A 42 14.41 6.97 5.22
C TRP A 42 15.45 7.40 6.26
N ASP A 43 15.00 7.70 7.48
CA ASP A 43 15.77 8.25 8.60
C ASP A 43 15.45 7.49 9.91
N GLY A 44 15.64 6.17 9.90
CA GLY A 44 15.51 5.31 11.10
C GLY A 44 14.08 5.09 11.62
N ILE A 45 13.16 6.03 11.41
CA ILE A 45 11.76 5.92 11.85
C ILE A 45 10.74 6.31 10.78
N HIS A 46 11.06 7.21 9.84
CA HIS A 46 10.13 7.53 8.76
C HIS A 46 10.30 6.57 7.58
N PRO A 47 9.22 6.10 6.94
CA PRO A 47 9.33 5.23 5.77
C PRO A 47 9.85 5.97 4.53
N THR A 48 10.48 5.24 3.61
CA THR A 48 10.81 5.77 2.28
C THR A 48 9.55 6.04 1.45
N ALA A 49 9.66 6.86 0.42
CA ALA A 49 8.56 7.08 -0.54
C ALA A 49 8.06 5.76 -1.18
N LYS A 50 8.96 4.79 -1.38
CA LYS A 50 8.62 3.45 -1.87
C LYS A 50 7.77 2.70 -0.84
N ALA A 51 8.15 2.72 0.43
CA ALA A 51 7.40 2.10 1.52
C ALA A 51 6.01 2.75 1.69
N HIS A 52 5.93 4.08 1.71
CA HIS A 52 4.65 4.81 1.71
C HIS A 52 3.73 4.39 0.58
N ARG A 53 4.24 4.27 -0.66
CA ARG A 53 3.46 3.82 -1.81
C ARG A 53 2.92 2.40 -1.64
N ILE A 54 3.68 1.49 -1.03
CA ILE A 54 3.24 0.12 -0.77
C ILE A 54 2.11 0.13 0.28
N ILE A 55 2.31 0.83 1.40
CA ILE A 55 1.32 0.96 2.47
C ILE A 55 0.02 1.56 1.93
N GLY A 56 0.10 2.65 1.15
CA GLY A 56 -1.06 3.28 0.52
C GLY A 56 -1.84 2.31 -0.38
N LYS A 57 -1.14 1.46 -1.16
CA LYS A 57 -1.79 0.42 -1.97
C LYS A 57 -2.47 -0.65 -1.12
N MET A 58 -1.87 -1.06 0.00
CA MET A 58 -2.47 -2.04 0.92
C MET A 58 -3.75 -1.49 1.55
N VAL A 59 -3.71 -0.25 2.06
CA VAL A 59 -4.87 0.42 2.64
C VAL A 59 -5.96 0.60 1.60
N PHE A 60 -5.62 1.11 0.41
CA PHE A 60 -6.57 1.27 -0.69
C PHE A 60 -7.22 -0.05 -1.09
N LYS A 61 -6.45 -1.14 -1.20
CA LYS A 61 -6.98 -2.48 -1.52
C LYS A 61 -7.94 -2.98 -0.45
N ASN A 62 -7.60 -2.81 0.83
CA ASN A 62 -8.45 -3.24 1.94
C ASN A 62 -9.76 -2.44 1.96
N TYR A 63 -9.67 -1.10 1.84
CA TYR A 63 -10.84 -0.23 1.74
C TYR A 63 -11.71 -0.57 0.54
N HIS A 64 -11.10 -0.76 -0.64
CA HIS A 64 -11.84 -1.10 -1.86
C HIS A 64 -12.45 -2.51 -1.79
N SER A 65 -11.85 -3.47 -1.09
CA SER A 65 -12.49 -4.77 -0.86
C SER A 65 -13.72 -4.60 0.02
N PHE A 66 -13.57 -3.95 1.17
CA PHE A 66 -14.68 -3.68 2.08
C PHE A 66 -15.85 -2.97 1.39
N MET A 67 -15.56 -1.93 0.60
CA MET A 67 -16.59 -1.19 -0.16
C MET A 67 -17.21 -1.97 -1.33
N ARG A 68 -16.57 -3.04 -1.83
CA ARG A 68 -17.16 -3.96 -2.82
C ARG A 68 -18.02 -5.03 -2.17
N ASP A 69 -17.59 -5.50 -1.00
CA ASP A 69 -18.26 -6.58 -0.26
C ASP A 69 -19.48 -6.03 0.53
N SER A 70 -19.51 -4.72 0.79
CA SER A 70 -20.75 -4.02 1.11
C SER A 70 -21.62 -3.88 -0.14
N GLU A 71 -22.57 -4.78 -0.36
CA GLU A 71 -23.61 -4.74 -1.40
C GLU A 71 -24.57 -3.52 -1.30
N VAL A 72 -24.11 -2.32 -0.93
CA VAL A 72 -25.00 -1.19 -0.62
C VAL A 72 -24.88 -0.04 -1.61
N LEU A 73 -24.14 -0.19 -2.71
CA LEU A 73 -24.00 0.94 -3.63
C LEU A 73 -24.16 0.55 -5.10
N CYS A 74 -25.41 0.30 -5.48
CA CYS A 74 -25.94 0.91 -6.70
C CYS A 74 -25.74 2.43 -6.60
N HIS A 75 -24.55 2.92 -6.92
CA HIS A 75 -24.26 4.35 -6.97
C HIS A 75 -25.12 4.96 -8.10
N PRO A 76 -25.96 5.99 -7.84
CA PRO A 76 -26.82 6.60 -8.86
C PRO A 76 -26.08 7.18 -10.09
N GLY A 77 -24.74 7.26 -10.04
CA GLY A 77 -23.89 7.78 -11.12
C GLY A 77 -22.90 6.79 -11.75
N ARG A 78 -22.82 5.52 -11.31
CA ARG A 78 -21.94 4.51 -11.95
C ARG A 78 -22.76 3.48 -12.69
N LYS A 79 -23.37 3.90 -13.80
CA LYS A 79 -23.94 2.98 -14.78
C LYS A 79 -22.80 2.16 -15.42
N ASN A 80 -22.95 0.84 -15.46
CA ASN A 80 -22.33 -0.08 -16.44
C ASN A 80 -21.06 -0.89 -16.10
N ARG A 81 -20.65 -1.14 -14.85
CA ARG A 81 -19.52 -2.11 -14.66
C ARG A 81 -19.74 -3.32 -13.77
N ASP A 82 -20.79 -3.37 -12.97
CA ASP A 82 -20.97 -4.50 -12.04
C ASP A 82 -22.20 -5.31 -12.44
N ALA A 83 -21.99 -6.60 -12.75
CA ALA A 83 -23.05 -7.54 -13.17
C ALA A 83 -24.16 -7.71 -12.12
N ALA A 84 -23.87 -7.41 -10.85
CA ALA A 84 -24.81 -7.44 -9.73
C ALA A 84 -25.97 -6.43 -9.86
N CYS A 85 -25.84 -5.38 -10.68
CA CYS A 85 -26.89 -4.36 -10.85
C CYS A 85 -28.01 -4.77 -11.81
N ARG A 86 -27.91 -5.93 -12.50
CA ARG A 86 -28.89 -6.35 -13.54
C ARG A 86 -30.11 -7.10 -12.99
N SER A 87 -30.13 -7.47 -11.72
CA SER A 87 -31.15 -8.40 -11.19
C SER A 87 -32.30 -7.77 -10.41
N VAL A 88 -32.34 -6.44 -10.26
CA VAL A 88 -33.39 -5.73 -9.47
C VAL A 88 -34.38 -4.96 -10.38
N LEU A 89 -34.38 -5.22 -11.69
CA LEU A 89 -35.25 -4.54 -12.66
C LEU A 89 -36.28 -5.48 -13.32
N TRP A 90 -36.78 -6.47 -12.58
CA TRP A 90 -37.83 -7.41 -13.04
C TRP A 90 -38.84 -7.76 -11.94
N LEU A 91 -39.42 -6.73 -11.33
CA LEU A 91 -40.79 -6.67 -10.78
C LEU A 91 -41.29 -5.24 -10.98
#